data_AF-A0A7Y3AFS1-F1
#
_entry.id   AF-A0A7Y3AFS1-F1
#
_cell.length_a   1.000
_cell.length_b   1.000
_cell.length_c   1.000
_cell.angle_alpha   90.00
_cell.angle_beta   90.00
_cell.angle_gamma   90.00
#
_symmetry.space_group_name_H-M   'P 1'
#
loop_
_entity.id
_entity.type
_entity.pdbx_description
1 polymer ?
#
loop_
_entity_poly.entity_id
_entity_poly.type
_entity_poly.pdbx_seq_one_letter_code
_entity_poly.pdbx_strand_id
1 'polypeptide(L)' 'MSDIRYPLQFWHAQAYGIGPRSGDLGKTTEWVDKKEYMDSIQIMVELMCRGPGTKRN' A
#
# COMPACT_ATOMS: atom_id res chain seq x y z
N MET A 1 -6.35 11.78 7.98
CA MET A 1 -7.41 10.76 7.76
C MET A 1 -7.17 10.19 6.37
N SER A 2 -7.13 8.87 6.18
CA SER A 2 -6.74 8.25 4.88
C SER A 2 -7.92 8.17 3.90
N ASP A 3 -7.61 8.20 2.60
CA ASP A 3 -8.56 8.05 1.48
C ASP A 3 -9.07 6.62 1.31
N ILE A 4 -8.49 5.66 2.03
CA ILE A 4 -8.94 4.25 2.09
C ILE A 4 -10.42 4.10 2.47
N ARG A 5 -11.02 5.13 3.07
CA ARG A 5 -12.44 5.13 3.45
C ARG A 5 -13.37 5.27 2.26
N TYR A 6 -12.95 5.96 1.19
CA TYR A 6 -13.83 6.24 0.06
C TYR A 6 -14.26 4.98 -0.71
N PRO A 7 -13.38 3.98 -0.96
CA PRO A 7 -13.81 2.71 -1.54
C PRO A 7 -14.88 1.97 -0.73
N LEU A 8 -14.79 2.02 0.60
CA LEU A 8 -15.80 1.43 1.48
C LEU A 8 -17.11 2.22 1.41
N GLN A 9 -17.05 3.55 1.39
CA GLN A 9 -18.22 4.43 1.45
C GLN A 9 -19.00 4.50 0.13
N PHE A 10 -18.31 4.48 -1.01
CA PHE A 10 -18.93 4.77 -2.31
C PHE A 10 -18.95 3.57 -3.28
N TRP A 11 -18.03 2.61 -3.13
CA TRP A 11 -17.97 1.43 -4.01
C TRP A 11 -18.31 0.12 -3.31
N HIS A 12 -18.55 0.13 -1.99
CA HIS A 12 -18.74 -1.09 -1.18
C HIS A 12 -17.62 -2.13 -1.40
N ALA A 13 -16.42 -1.64 -1.70
CA ALA A 13 -15.27 -2.48 -2.04
C ALA A 13 -14.34 -2.62 -0.83
N GLN A 14 -13.85 -3.83 -0.60
CA GLN A 14 -12.83 -4.06 0.41
C GLN A 14 -11.53 -3.35 -0.01
N ALA A 15 -10.94 -2.59 0.92
CA ALA A 15 -9.74 -1.80 0.67
C ALA A 15 -8.71 -2.01 1.79
N TYR A 16 -7.44 -2.04 1.40
CA TYR A 16 -6.30 -2.22 2.29
C TYR A 16 -5.26 -1.13 2.04
N GLY A 17 -4.69 -0.59 3.11
CA GLY A 17 -3.60 0.37 3.05
C GLY A 17 -2.31 -0.37 3.37
N ILE A 18 -1.36 -0.36 2.43
CA ILE A 18 -0.06 -1.00 2.57
C ILE A 18 1.00 0.02 2.21
N GLY A 19 2.06 0.08 3.00
CA GLY A 19 3.18 0.97 2.76
C GLY A 19 4.25 0.79 3.84
N PRO A 20 5.43 1.38 3.62
CA PRO A 20 6.53 1.29 4.56
C PRO A 20 6.26 2.13 5.80
N ARG A 21 6.96 1.82 6.89
CA ARG A 21 7.07 2.76 8.01
C ARG A 21 7.70 4.07 7.54
N SER A 22 7.01 5.15 7.82
CA SER A 22 7.44 6.53 7.57
C SER A 22 7.02 7.43 8.74
N GLY A 23 7.57 8.63 8.78
CA GLY A 23 7.28 9.60 9.83
C GLY A 23 7.48 11.03 9.37
N ASP A 24 6.96 11.96 10.18
CA ASP A 24 7.04 13.41 9.93
C ASP A 24 6.53 13.86 8.55
N LEU A 25 5.50 13.18 8.05
CA LEU A 25 4.87 13.47 6.77
C LEU A 25 4.49 14.96 6.65
N GLY A 26 4.95 15.60 5.57
CA GLY A 26 4.71 17.02 5.30
C GLY A 26 5.66 17.99 6.01
N LYS A 27 6.73 17.51 6.66
CA LYS A 27 7.77 18.34 7.29
C LYS A 27 9.11 18.19 6.59
N THR A 28 10.06 19.07 6.89
CA THR A 28 11.44 18.97 6.40
C THR A 28 12.20 17.77 6.98
N THR A 29 11.72 17.19 8.09
CA THR A 29 12.26 15.99 8.73
C THR A 29 11.59 14.71 8.27
N GLU A 30 10.76 14.75 7.22
CA GLU A 30 10.07 13.60 6.68
C GLU A 30 11.06 12.49 6.30
N TRP A 31 10.72 11.25 6.66
CA TRP A 31 11.59 10.10 6.46
C TRP A 31 10.80 8.83 6.16
N VAL A 32 11.49 7.86 5.56
CA VAL A 32 11.00 6.51 5.30
C VAL A 32 12.06 5.49 5.70
N ASP A 33 11.63 4.37 6.30
CA ASP A 33 12.54 3.27 6.56
C ASP A 33 12.95 2.62 5.23
N LYS A 34 14.27 2.57 4.97
CA LYS A 34 14.82 2.10 3.70
C LYS A 34 14.52 0.62 3.44
N LYS A 35 14.55 -0.22 4.47
CA LYS A 35 14.31 -1.65 4.31
C LYS A 35 12.84 -1.88 4.03
N GLU A 36 11.96 -1.29 4.84
CA GLU A 36 10.52 -1.42 4.66
C GLU A 36 10.04 -0.84 3.33
N TYR A 37 10.70 0.21 2.81
CA TYR A 37 10.42 0.75 1.48
C TYR A 37 10.59 -0.32 0.40
N MET A 38 11.70 -1.05 0.42
CA MET A 38 11.97 -2.12 -0.55
C MET A 38 11.05 -3.32 -0.33
N ASP A 39 10.81 -3.70 0.93
CA ASP A 39 9.91 -4.81 1.27
C ASP A 39 8.47 -4.51 0.81
N SER A 40 8.01 -3.27 0.95
CA SER A 40 6.67 -2.84 0.51
C SER A 40 6.50 -2.96 -1.01
N ILE A 41 7.55 -2.66 -1.79
CA ILE A 41 7.53 -2.87 -3.25
C ILE A 41 7.35 -4.35 -3.57
N GLN A 42 8.11 -5.24 -2.90
CA GLN A 42 8.00 -6.67 -3.12
C GLN A 42 6.60 -7.20 -2.76
N ILE A 43 6.04 -6.76 -1.64
CA ILE A 43 4.68 -7.13 -1.21
C ILE A 43 3.65 -6.70 -2.27
N MET A 44 3.75 -5.47 -2.78
CA MET A 44 2.84 -4.97 -3.81
C MET A 44 2.94 -5.79 -5.10
N VAL A 45 4.15 -6.10 -5.55
CA VAL A 45 4.38 -6.96 -6.73
C VAL A 45 3.75 -8.33 -6.52
N GLU A 46 3.97 -8.96 -5.37
CA GLU A 46 3.44 -10.31 -5.10
C GLU A 46 1.91 -10.31 -5.04
N LEU A 47 1.30 -9.28 -4.45
CA LEU A 47 -0.16 -9.12 -4.40
C LEU A 47 -0.76 -8.97 -5.80
N MET A 48 -0.11 -8.22 -6.69
CA MET A 48 -0.55 -8.10 -8.09
C MET A 48 -0.41 -9.44 -8.84
N CYS A 49 0.69 -10.17 -8.60
CA CYS A 49 0.92 -11.48 -9.22
C CYS A 49 -0.04 -12.58 -8.73
N ARG A 50 -0.60 -12.44 -7.52
CA ARG A 50 -1.52 -13.43 -6.91
C ARG A 50 -2.98 -12.99 -6.88
N GLY A 51 -3.31 -11.82 -7.43
CA GLY A 51 -4.66 -11.30 -7.44
C GLY A 51 -5.66 -12.20 -8.17
N PRO A 52 -6.97 -12.04 -7.90
CA PRO A 52 -7.99 -12.76 -8.65
C PRO A 52 -7.91 -12.39 -10.14
N GLY A 53 -7.55 -13.36 -10.98
CA GLY A 53 -7.44 -13.21 -12.44
C GLY A 53 -6.02 -13.38 -13.01
N THR A 54 -4.98 -13.41 -12.18
CA THR A 54 -3.60 -13.65 -12.65
C THR A 54 -3.32 -15.15 -12.78
N LYS A 55 -3.33 -15.68 -14.01
CA LYS A 55 -2.84 -17.04 -14.29
C LYS A 55 -1.31 -17.03 -14.30
N ARG A 56 -0.69 -17.93 -13.53
CA ARG A 56 0.71 -18.29 -13.75
C ARG A 56 0.79 -19.20 -14.98
N ASN A 57 1.59 -18.81 -15.96
CA ASN A 57 2.04 -19.72 -17.02
C ASN A 57 3.07 -20.70 -16.44
#